data_AF-A0A3R6DHJ4-F1
#
_entry.id   AF-A0A3R6DHJ4-F1
#
_cell.length_a   1.000
_cell.length_b   1.000
_cell.length_c   1.000
_cell.angle_alpha   90.00
_cell.angle_beta   90.00
_cell.angle_gamma   90.00
#
_symmetry.space_group_name_H-M   'P 1'
#
loop_
_entity.id
_entity.type
_entity.pdbx_description
1 polymer ?
#
loop_
_entity_poly.entity_id
_entity_poly.type
_entity_poly.pdbx_seq_one_letter_code
_entity_poly.pdbx_strand_id
1 'polypeptide(L)'
;MKITAKITKTFEDAGKLKAFATICLADAFLVTGVRIVECEKGLTVFMPSMKDKEDEYRDVCFPIKAEMRTQINNTVLNAYDASLKENEADEE
;
A
#
# COMPACT_ATOMS: atom_id res chain seq x y z
N MET A 1 -0.41 -4.60 -16.82
CA MET A 1 0.74 -3.67 -16.68
C MET A 1 1.65 -4.25 -15.62
N LYS A 2 2.98 -4.18 -15.76
CA LYS A 2 3.88 -4.68 -14.70
C LYS A 2 3.81 -3.72 -13.52
N ILE A 3 3.43 -4.23 -12.36
CA ILE A 3 3.30 -3.46 -11.12
C ILE A 3 4.09 -4.24 -10.07
N THR A 4 5.01 -3.56 -9.40
CA THR A 4 5.79 -4.13 -8.30
C THR A 4 5.54 -3.29 -7.06
N ALA A 5 5.37 -3.93 -5.91
CA ALA A 5 5.22 -3.25 -4.64
C ALA A 5 6.35 -3.64 -3.70
N LYS A 6 6.79 -2.69 -2.88
CA LYS A 6 7.75 -2.90 -1.80
C LYS A 6 7.20 -2.30 -0.52
N ILE A 7 7.25 -3.06 0.56
CA ILE A 7 6.89 -2.55 1.89
C ILE A 7 8.05 -1.71 2.40
N THR A 8 7.73 -0.50 2.85
CA THR A 8 8.72 0.46 3.35
C THR A 8 8.73 0.50 4.87
N LYS A 9 7.56 0.31 5.50
CA LYS A 9 7.44 0.30 6.95
C LYS A 9 6.22 -0.50 7.37
N THR A 10 6.36 -1.35 8.37
CA THR A 10 5.28 -2.09 9.02
C THR A 10 4.99 -1.46 10.39
N PHE A 11 3.77 -1.66 10.88
CA PHE A 11 3.30 -1.17 12.17
C PHE A 11 2.41 -2.23 12.81
N GLU A 12 2.74 -2.60 14.05
CA GLU A 12 1.93 -3.53 14.85
C GLU A 12 0.96 -2.78 15.77
N ASP A 13 1.40 -1.66 16.36
CA ASP A 13 0.64 -0.86 17.33
C ASP A 13 -0.08 0.38 16.76
N ALA A 14 -0.06 0.60 15.45
CA ALA A 14 -0.67 1.80 14.84
C ALA A 14 -2.18 1.69 14.56
N GLY A 15 -2.89 0.86 15.34
CA GLY A 15 -4.32 0.64 15.22
C GLY A 15 -4.71 0.03 13.87
N LYS A 16 -5.41 0.81 13.03
CA LYS A 16 -5.87 0.35 11.71
C LYS A 16 -4.79 0.38 10.64
N LEU A 17 -3.74 1.19 10.80
CA LEU A 17 -2.66 1.26 9.81
C LEU A 17 -1.66 0.13 10.07
N LYS A 18 -1.43 -0.73 9.07
CA LYS A 18 -0.53 -1.88 9.18
C LYS A 18 0.81 -1.67 8.50
N ALA A 19 0.83 -0.97 7.38
CA ALA A 19 2.08 -0.71 6.68
C ALA A 19 2.01 0.48 5.71
N PHE A 20 3.17 1.03 5.40
CA PHE A 20 3.42 1.85 4.23
C PHE A 20 4.09 1.02 3.14
N ALA A 21 3.60 1.17 1.92
CA ALA A 21 4.12 0.58 0.72
C ALA A 21 4.51 1.65 -0.30
N THR A 22 5.43 1.26 -1.18
CA THR A 22 5.82 2.00 -2.37
C THR A 22 5.57 1.10 -3.57
N ILE A 23 4.91 1.64 -4.59
CA ILE A 23 4.60 0.91 -5.83
C ILE A 23 5.45 1.47 -6.97
N CYS A 24 5.99 0.59 -7.80
CA CYS A 24 6.59 0.96 -9.08
C CYS A 24 5.69 0.46 -10.23
N LEU A 25 5.34 1.37 -11.13
CA LEU A 25 4.54 1.12 -12.31
C LEU A 25 5.47 1.04 -13.53
N ALA A 26 5.42 -0.10 -14.22
CA ALA A 26 6.18 -0.37 -15.44
C ALA A 26 7.69 -0.09 -15.33
N ASP A 27 8.28 -0.28 -14.14
CA ASP A 27 9.69 0.02 -13.84
C ASP A 27 10.12 1.47 -14.17
N ALA A 28 9.17 2.38 -14.34
CA ALA A 28 9.39 3.73 -14.85
C ALA A 28 8.79 4.83 -13.96
N PHE A 29 7.85 4.48 -13.08
CA PHE A 29 7.16 5.46 -12.24
C PHE A 29 6.97 4.94 -10.81
N LEU A 30 7.47 5.71 -9.83
CA LEU A 30 7.42 5.34 -8.43
C LEU A 30 6.34 6.15 -7.69
N VAL A 31 5.46 5.44 -6.98
CA VAL A 31 4.40 6.02 -6.15
C VAL A 31 4.67 5.63 -4.70
N THR A 32 5.03 6.61 -3.88
CA THR A 32 5.28 6.45 -2.45
C THR A 32 4.05 6.83 -1.62
N GLY A 33 3.97 6.33 -0.39
CA GLY A 33 2.92 6.73 0.56
C GLY A 33 1.61 5.95 0.41
N VAL A 34 1.66 4.78 -0.23
CA VAL A 34 0.54 3.85 -0.26
C VAL A 34 0.40 3.25 1.13
N ARG A 35 -0.82 3.16 1.64
CA ARG A 35 -1.11 2.68 3.00
C ARG A 35 -1.83 1.36 2.95
N ILE A 36 -1.44 0.42 3.80
CA ILE A 36 -2.16 -0.83 4.03
C ILE A 36 -2.89 -0.66 5.35
N VAL A 37 -4.21 -0.76 5.31
CA VAL A 37 -5.09 -0.50 6.44
C VAL A 37 -5.98 -1.72 6.67
N GLU A 38 -6.08 -2.15 7.91
CA GLU A 38 -7.01 -3.17 8.36
C GLU A 38 -8.39 -2.54 8.57
N CYS A 39 -9.37 -3.03 7.80
CA CYS A 39 -10.78 -2.67 7.93
C CYS A 39 -11.58 -3.90 8.41
N GLU A 40 -12.84 -3.70 8.81
CA GLU A 40 -13.71 -4.80 9.27
C GLU A 40 -13.90 -5.91 8.22
N LYS A 41 -13.70 -5.58 6.93
CA LYS A 41 -13.78 -6.52 5.80
C LYS A 41 -12.41 -7.10 5.39
N GLY A 42 -11.37 -6.88 6.17
CA GLY A 42 -9.99 -7.31 5.91
C GLY A 42 -9.04 -6.19 5.52
N LEU A 43 -7.81 -6.57 5.15
CA LEU A 43 -6.74 -5.66 4.73
C LEU A 43 -7.09 -5.01 3.39
N THR A 44 -6.97 -3.68 3.34
CA THR A 44 -7.26 -2.89 2.15
C THR A 44 -6.16 -1.86 1.92
N VAL A 45 -5.83 -1.64 0.65
CA VAL A 45 -4.85 -0.64 0.23
C VAL A 45 -5.53 0.71 -0.02
N PHE A 46 -5.01 1.73 0.65
CA PHE A 46 -5.37 3.13 0.48
C PHE A 46 -4.29 3.86 -0.30
N MET A 47 -4.72 4.69 -1.24
CA MET A 47 -3.83 5.49 -2.07
C MET A 47 -3.15 6.59 -1.24
N PRO A 48 -2.01 7.13 -1.73
CA PRO A 48 -1.36 8.27 -1.11
C PRO A 48 -2.29 9.48 -1.19
N SER A 49 -2.61 10.03 -0.02
CA SER A 49 -3.44 11.23 0.11
C SER A 49 -2.59 12.37 0.67
N MET A 50 -2.75 13.56 0.11
CA MET A 50 -2.10 14.78 0.59
C MET A 50 -3.18 15.78 1.00
N LYS A 51 -2.84 16.59 1.99
CA LYS A 51 -3.72 17.65 2.49
C LYS A 51 -3.60 18.85 1.57
N ASP A 52 -4.73 19.32 1.03
CA ASP A 52 -4.79 20.51 0.19
C ASP A 52 -4.77 21.78 1.06
N LYS A 53 -4.68 22.95 0.42
CA LYS A 53 -4.69 24.27 1.07
C LYS A 53 -5.96 24.55 1.88
N GLU A 54 -7.04 23.83 1.59
CA GLU A 54 -8.33 23.93 2.28
C GLU A 54 -8.49 22.89 3.40
N ASP A 55 -7.40 22.30 3.87
CA ASP A 55 -7.38 21.28 4.93
C ASP A 55 -8.06 19.94 4.58
N GLU A 56 -8.56 19.76 3.36
CA GLU A 56 -9.13 18.51 2.87
C GLU A 56 -8.06 17.52 2.39
N TYR A 57 -8.26 16.22 2.67
CA TYR A 57 -7.40 15.16 2.12
C TYR A 57 -7.89 14.73 0.74
N ARG A 58 -7.01 14.79 -0.26
CA ARG A 58 -7.27 14.28 -1.60
C ARG A 58 -6.23 13.25 -2.01
N ASP A 59 -6.69 12.21 -2.70
CA ASP A 59 -5.81 11.19 -3.25
C ASP A 59 -4.96 11.81 -4.37
N VAL A 60 -3.63 11.72 -4.23
CA VAL A 60 -2.67 12.28 -5.18
C VAL A 60 -2.54 11.39 -6.41
N CYS A 61 -2.63 10.07 -6.22
CA CYS A 61 -2.53 9.09 -7.27
C CYS A 61 -3.64 8.06 -7.13
N PHE A 62 -4.50 7.94 -8.13
CA PHE A 62 -5.62 7.00 -8.13
C PHE A 62 -5.75 6.30 -9.48
N PRO A 63 -5.99 4.97 -9.50
CA PRO A 63 -6.28 4.26 -10.73
C PRO A 63 -7.69 4.60 -11.23
N ILE A 64 -7.81 4.92 -12.52
CA ILE A 64 -9.10 5.23 -13.16
C ILE A 64 -9.90 3.94 -13.43
N LYS A 65 -9.20 2.85 -13.78
CA LYS A 65 -9.83 1.56 -14.12
C LYS A 65 -9.89 0.63 -12.91
N ALA A 66 -11.02 -0.03 -12.73
CA ALA A 66 -11.23 -1.02 -11.67
C ALA A 66 -10.21 -2.18 -11.75
N GLU A 67 -9.87 -2.64 -12.95
CA GLU A 67 -8.87 -3.70 -13.16
C GLU A 67 -7.50 -3.33 -12.58
N MET A 68 -7.06 -2.09 -12.81
CA MET A 68 -5.78 -1.59 -12.29
C MET A 68 -5.82 -1.43 -10.78
N ARG A 69 -6.96 -1.01 -10.21
CA ARG A 69 -7.16 -0.96 -8.77
C ARG A 69 -6.99 -2.34 -8.12
N THR A 70 -7.62 -3.36 -8.70
CA THR A 70 -7.50 -4.74 -8.22
C THR A 70 -6.07 -5.27 -8.34
N GLN A 71 -5.39 -5.00 -9.47
CA GLN A 71 -3.99 -5.39 -9.64
C GLN A 71 -3.10 -4.74 -8.57
N ILE A 72 -3.22 -3.44 -8.34
CA ILE A 72 -2.46 -2.74 -7.31
C ILE A 72 -2.73 -3.33 -5.93
N ASN A 73 -4.00 -3.52 -5.58
CA ASN A 73 -4.38 -4.03 -4.27
C ASN A 73 -3.76 -5.42 -4.03
N ASN A 74 -3.91 -6.33 -4.99
CA ASN A 74 -3.34 -7.68 -4.90
C ASN A 74 -1.81 -7.66 -4.83
N THR A 75 -1.13 -6.87 -5.66
CA THR A 75 0.34 -6.78 -5.65
C THR A 75 0.87 -6.26 -4.32
N VAL A 76 0.23 -5.23 -3.76
CA VAL A 76 0.67 -4.64 -2.49
C VAL A 76 0.37 -5.58 -1.31
N LEU A 77 -0.80 -6.22 -1.28
CA LEU A 77 -1.15 -7.19 -0.24
C LEU A 77 -0.21 -8.41 -0.28
N ASN A 78 0.08 -8.95 -1.47
CA ASN A 78 1.05 -10.04 -1.62
C ASN A 78 2.45 -9.64 -1.12
N ALA A 79 2.90 -8.42 -1.41
CA ALA A 79 4.17 -7.91 -0.92
C ALA A 79 4.18 -7.74 0.61
N TYR A 80 3.03 -7.40 1.20
CA TYR A 80 2.86 -7.31 2.64
C TYR A 80 2.91 -8.70 3.31
N ASP A 81 2.17 -9.67 2.79
CA ASP A 81 2.21 -11.05 3.29
C ASP A 81 3.61 -11.67 3.17
N ALA A 82 4.33 -11.38 2.08
CA ALA A 82 5.72 -11.81 1.92
C ALA A 82 6.65 -11.16 2.96
N SER A 83 6.48 -9.86 3.22
CA SER A 83 7.26 -9.13 4.23
C SER A 83 6.98 -9.59 5.65
N LEU A 84 5.74 -10.01 5.96
CA LEU A 84 5.39 -10.57 7.26
C LEU A 84 6.09 -11.93 7.48
N LYS A 85 6.04 -12.81 6.49
CA LYS A 85 6.72 -14.12 6.55
C LYS A 85 8.24 -14.00 6.70
N GLU A 86 8.83 -12.98 6.07
CA GLU A 86 10.27 -12.71 6.20
C GLU A 86 10.61 -12.18 7.59
N ASN A 87 9.78 -11.32 8.18
CA ASN A 87 9.96 -10.86 9.56
C ASN A 87 9.76 -11.97 10.60
N GLU A 88 8.83 -12.91 10.40
CA GLU A 88 8.66 -14.07 11.29
C GLU A 88 9.85 -15.04 11.25
N ALA A 89 10.61 -15.07 10.15
CA ALA A 89 11.77 -15.96 9.98
C ALA A 89 13.08 -15.40 10.59
N ASP A 90 13.15 -14.10 10.89
CA ASP A 90 14.29 -13.45 11.55
C ASP A 90 14.18 -13.47 13.09
N GLU A 91 13.05 -13.90 13.64
CA GLU A 91 12.83 -14.05 15.10
C GLU A 91 13.07 -15.48 15.64
N GLU A 92 13.46 -16.46 14.80
CA GLU A 92 13.84 -17.84 15.18
C GLU A 92 15.35 -18.10 15.25
#